data_AF-A0A2E6MGV1-F1
#
_entry.id   AF-A0A2E6MGV1-F1
#
_cell.length_a   1.000
_cell.length_b   1.000
_cell.length_c   1.000
_cell.angle_alpha   90.00
_cell.angle_beta   90.00
_cell.angle_gamma   90.00
#
_symmetry.space_group_name_H-M   'P 1'
#
loop_
_entity.id
_entity.type
_entity.pdbx_description
1 polymer ?
#
loop_
_entity_poly.entity_id
_entity_poly.type
_entity_poly.pdbx_seq_one_letter_code
_entity_poly.pdbx_strand_id
1 'polypeptide(L)'
;MSTKKNTEEKMSPGRRQYLDIKNNYKDCLLLYRMGDFYETFDEDAKKLSSILNIALTARDVGAENKVPLAGIPYHSLENNLMKLINSGMKIAIAEQTSDPKESKGIVDRAVTRVITPGTVTDPDLLDSNDNNFLMSIYKDKERIDICALDISTGKFETYITNQENFLNEIERLNPREIIFSKDNSDLFDEYFDSFLIREYDGIVKNASLGKSIIQTHFEVEDLSQIDLENKKSLIMSLGMILDFVGSNQKTFAKNIQKINNINRSDDLILDYVTLRDLEITKSISGNDDNTLFSFMNLTSTPMGARLLRNWLITPTQKIKVIDERHKKLEWIFENKTNLYELTEILKKISDLERLTY
;
A
#
# COMPACT_ATOMS: atom_id res chain seq x y z
N MET A 1 33.98 14.77 -19.90
CA MET A 1 33.01 15.87 -19.70
C MET A 1 32.48 16.48 -21.01
N SER A 2 33.20 16.42 -22.14
CA SER A 2 32.73 16.99 -23.43
C SER A 2 31.69 16.12 -24.18
N THR A 3 31.67 14.80 -23.98
CA THR A 3 30.72 13.88 -24.63
C THR A 3 29.30 13.93 -24.06
N LYS A 4 29.12 14.03 -22.73
CA LYS A 4 27.78 14.14 -22.10
C LYS A 4 27.02 15.40 -22.50
N LYS A 5 27.73 16.54 -22.61
CA LYS A 5 27.14 17.84 -22.98
C LYS A 5 26.65 17.87 -24.44
N ASN A 6 27.33 17.16 -25.34
CA ASN A 6 26.97 17.07 -26.76
C ASN A 6 25.75 16.18 -27.05
N THR A 7 25.45 15.22 -26.16
CA THR A 7 24.26 14.36 -26.27
C THR A 7 22.97 15.03 -25.80
N GLU A 8 23.03 15.96 -24.84
CA GLU A 8 21.85 16.68 -24.35
C GLU A 8 21.30 17.68 -25.38
N GLU A 9 22.16 18.31 -26.19
CA GLU A 9 21.75 19.30 -27.21
C GLU A 9 21.09 18.71 -28.45
N LYS A 10 21.31 17.42 -28.78
CA LYS A 10 20.74 16.76 -29.98
C LYS A 10 19.50 15.89 -29.71
N MET A 11 19.02 15.87 -28.48
CA MET A 11 17.91 15.02 -28.06
C MET A 11 16.55 15.66 -28.37
N SER A 12 15.57 14.87 -28.80
CA SER A 12 14.22 15.39 -29.03
C SER A 12 13.65 16.03 -27.76
N PRO A 13 12.88 17.13 -27.86
CA PRO A 13 12.32 17.80 -26.69
C PRO A 13 11.47 16.87 -25.80
N GLY A 14 10.77 15.88 -26.37
CA GLY A 14 9.93 14.95 -25.62
C GLY A 14 10.75 13.95 -24.83
N ARG A 15 11.87 13.51 -25.39
CA ARG A 15 12.83 12.66 -24.68
C ARG A 15 13.48 13.41 -23.51
N ARG A 16 13.76 14.71 -23.66
CA ARG A 16 14.27 15.54 -22.56
C ARG A 16 13.27 15.63 -21.41
N GLN A 17 12.02 15.98 -21.70
CA GLN A 17 10.95 16.01 -20.69
C GLN A 17 10.79 14.64 -19.98
N TYR A 18 10.84 13.53 -20.73
CA TYR A 18 10.81 12.19 -20.12
C TYR A 18 11.96 11.95 -19.15
N LEU A 19 13.21 12.25 -19.56
CA LEU A 19 14.38 12.03 -18.71
C LEU A 19 14.38 12.94 -17.47
N ASP A 20 13.92 14.18 -17.61
CA ASP A 20 13.78 15.11 -16.49
C ASP A 20 12.78 14.57 -15.45
N ILE A 21 11.63 14.07 -15.89
CA ILE A 21 10.66 13.40 -15.01
C ILE A 21 11.27 12.14 -14.41
N LYS A 22 11.84 11.25 -15.22
CA LYS A 22 12.43 9.98 -14.76
C LYS A 22 13.55 10.18 -13.73
N ASN A 23 14.32 11.26 -13.84
CA ASN A 23 15.35 11.59 -12.86
C ASN A 23 14.82 11.88 -11.46
N ASN A 24 13.56 12.31 -11.34
CA ASN A 24 12.88 12.51 -10.06
C ASN A 24 12.22 11.22 -9.52
N TYR A 25 12.07 10.18 -10.37
CA TYR A 25 11.39 8.92 -10.05
C TYR A 25 12.23 7.71 -10.50
N LYS A 26 13.50 7.69 -10.11
CA LYS A 26 14.49 6.69 -10.60
C LYS A 26 14.17 5.26 -10.16
N ASP A 27 13.57 5.12 -8.99
CA ASP A 27 13.15 3.86 -8.37
C ASP A 27 11.80 3.34 -8.89
N CYS A 28 11.05 4.17 -9.61
CA CYS A 28 9.75 3.83 -10.16
C CYS A 28 9.86 3.39 -11.62
N LEU A 29 8.98 2.49 -12.07
CA LEU A 29 8.69 2.35 -13.50
C LEU A 29 7.80 3.52 -13.94
N LEU A 30 8.25 4.33 -14.90
CA LEU A 30 7.55 5.54 -15.34
C LEU A 30 6.67 5.27 -16.56
N LEU A 31 5.35 5.15 -16.33
CA LEU A 31 4.34 5.11 -17.39
C LEU A 31 4.08 6.55 -17.88
N TYR A 32 4.64 6.89 -19.05
CA TYR A 32 4.60 8.23 -19.60
C TYR A 32 3.55 8.33 -20.72
N ARG A 33 2.50 9.15 -20.52
CA ARG A 33 1.37 9.23 -21.46
C ARG A 33 1.75 9.91 -22.78
N MET A 34 1.65 9.18 -23.88
CA MET A 34 1.88 9.65 -25.24
C MET A 34 0.67 9.36 -26.12
N GLY A 35 -0.26 10.32 -26.20
CA GLY A 35 -1.53 10.12 -26.91
C GLY A 35 -2.37 9.05 -26.22
N ASP A 36 -2.72 8.01 -26.96
CA ASP A 36 -3.55 6.89 -26.50
C ASP A 36 -2.75 5.74 -25.87
N PHE A 37 -1.47 5.95 -25.55
CA PHE A 37 -0.59 4.96 -24.94
C PHE A 37 0.11 5.51 -23.70
N TYR A 38 0.41 4.61 -22.76
CA TYR A 38 1.49 4.82 -21.80
C TYR A 38 2.74 4.13 -22.33
N GLU A 39 3.79 4.90 -22.56
CA GLU A 39 5.07 4.41 -23.04
C GLU A 39 6.12 4.44 -21.92
N THR A 40 7.02 3.47 -21.93
CA THR A 40 8.23 3.41 -21.10
C THR A 40 9.45 3.29 -22.00
N PHE A 41 10.60 3.73 -21.51
CA PHE A 41 11.85 3.73 -22.28
C PHE A 41 13.00 3.08 -21.49
N ASP A 42 14.06 2.71 -22.20
CA ASP A 42 15.32 2.20 -21.62
C ASP A 42 15.12 0.92 -20.78
N GLU A 43 15.58 0.92 -19.52
CA GLU A 43 15.42 -0.21 -18.61
C GLU A 43 13.95 -0.42 -18.20
N ASP A 44 13.15 0.66 -18.11
CA ASP A 44 11.73 0.54 -17.80
C ASP A 44 10.98 -0.17 -18.94
N ALA A 45 11.39 0.04 -20.19
CA ALA A 45 10.84 -0.67 -21.35
C ALA A 45 11.11 -2.18 -21.27
N LYS A 46 12.33 -2.58 -20.90
CA LYS A 46 12.70 -3.99 -20.73
C LYS A 46 11.89 -4.63 -19.59
N LYS A 47 11.77 -3.95 -18.45
CA LYS A 47 10.97 -4.41 -17.30
C LYS A 47 9.50 -4.56 -17.68
N LEU A 48 8.91 -3.54 -18.29
CA LEU A 48 7.51 -3.55 -18.73
C LEU A 48 7.25 -4.72 -19.70
N SER A 49 8.10 -4.87 -20.71
CA SER A 49 8.01 -5.95 -21.70
C SER A 49 8.08 -7.33 -21.05
N SER A 50 9.02 -7.54 -20.12
CA SER A 50 9.18 -8.81 -19.42
C SER A 50 8.00 -9.15 -18.52
N ILE A 51 7.47 -8.18 -17.77
CA ILE A 51 6.40 -8.42 -16.78
C ILE A 51 5.05 -8.62 -17.46
N LEU A 52 4.76 -7.81 -18.48
CA LEU A 52 3.48 -7.88 -19.19
C LEU A 52 3.49 -8.83 -20.39
N ASN A 53 4.66 -9.37 -20.73
CA ASN A 53 4.88 -10.18 -21.93
C ASN A 53 4.40 -9.46 -23.21
N ILE A 54 4.83 -8.20 -23.38
CA ILE A 54 4.51 -7.36 -24.53
C ILE A 54 5.76 -7.09 -25.38
N ALA A 55 5.56 -6.65 -26.62
CA ALA A 55 6.66 -6.39 -27.54
C ALA A 55 7.61 -5.30 -27.03
N LEU A 56 8.90 -5.61 -26.98
CA LEU A 56 9.98 -4.64 -26.82
C LEU A 56 10.39 -4.13 -28.20
N THR A 57 10.23 -2.83 -28.44
CA THR A 57 10.56 -2.17 -29.70
C THR A 57 11.66 -1.14 -29.49
N ALA A 58 11.97 -0.35 -30.51
CA ALA A 58 12.93 0.74 -30.39
C ALA A 58 12.39 2.01 -31.06
N ARG A 59 12.59 3.15 -30.40
CA ARG A 59 12.19 4.47 -30.90
C ARG A 59 13.41 5.32 -31.21
N ASP A 60 13.38 6.01 -32.33
CA ASP A 60 14.34 7.06 -32.63
C ASP A 60 14.03 8.30 -31.78
N VAL A 61 15.00 8.74 -30.98
CA VAL A 61 14.86 9.90 -30.08
C VAL A 61 15.73 11.08 -30.51
N GLY A 62 16.23 11.06 -31.74
CA GLY A 62 17.16 12.03 -32.30
C GLY A 62 18.62 11.57 -32.21
N ALA A 63 19.49 12.26 -32.94
CA ALA A 63 20.94 12.02 -32.97
C ALA A 63 21.37 10.59 -33.41
N GLU A 64 20.57 9.92 -34.25
CA GLU A 64 20.78 8.51 -34.68
C GLU A 64 20.79 7.48 -33.53
N ASN A 65 20.26 7.85 -32.36
CA ASN A 65 20.14 6.95 -31.21
C ASN A 65 18.73 6.36 -31.14
N LYS A 66 18.65 5.03 -31.28
CA LYS A 66 17.44 4.26 -30.97
C LYS A 66 17.50 3.78 -29.53
N VAL A 67 16.42 3.98 -28.79
CA VAL A 67 16.28 3.52 -27.40
C VAL A 67 15.18 2.46 -27.29
N PRO A 68 15.30 1.48 -26.36
CA PRO A 68 14.23 0.52 -26.09
C PRO A 68 12.93 1.22 -25.71
N LEU A 69 11.81 0.72 -26.22
CA LEU A 69 10.45 1.21 -25.97
C LEU A 69 9.50 0.05 -25.77
N ALA A 70 8.64 0.14 -24.76
CA ALA A 70 7.47 -0.71 -24.60
C ALA A 70 6.30 0.18 -24.16
N GLY A 71 5.06 -0.24 -24.45
CA GLY A 71 3.91 0.56 -24.07
C GLY A 71 2.60 -0.21 -24.10
N ILE A 72 1.62 0.32 -23.39
CA ILE A 72 0.27 -0.23 -23.28
C ILE A 72 -0.77 0.82 -23.69
N PRO A 73 -1.89 0.41 -24.30
CA PRO A 73 -3.01 1.32 -24.57
C PRO A 73 -3.54 1.94 -23.27
N TYR A 74 -3.89 3.23 -23.29
CA TYR A 74 -4.34 3.95 -22.10
C TYR A 74 -5.60 3.30 -21.47
N HIS A 75 -6.55 2.88 -22.30
CA HIS A 75 -7.77 2.20 -21.84
C HIS A 75 -7.51 0.85 -21.16
N SER A 76 -6.31 0.30 -21.29
CA SER A 76 -5.90 -0.97 -20.67
C SER A 76 -5.00 -0.78 -19.45
N LEU A 77 -4.83 0.46 -18.97
CA LEU A 77 -3.94 0.78 -17.86
C LEU A 77 -4.26 -0.10 -16.64
N GLU A 78 -5.50 -0.11 -16.15
CA GLU A 78 -5.85 -0.75 -14.88
C GLU A 78 -5.55 -2.27 -14.87
N ASN A 79 -5.91 -2.98 -15.94
CA ASN A 79 -5.63 -4.42 -16.08
C ASN A 79 -4.13 -4.74 -16.06
N ASN A 80 -3.30 -3.86 -16.62
CA ASN A 80 -1.85 -4.05 -16.63
C ASN A 80 -1.22 -3.58 -15.32
N LEU A 81 -1.80 -2.56 -14.70
CA LEU A 81 -1.32 -1.97 -13.46
C LEU A 81 -1.33 -3.00 -12.33
N MET A 82 -2.36 -3.85 -12.23
CA MET A 82 -2.37 -4.99 -11.30
C MET A 82 -1.13 -5.88 -11.41
N LYS A 83 -0.77 -6.28 -12.63
CA LYS A 83 0.38 -7.16 -12.87
C LYS A 83 1.69 -6.49 -12.49
N LEU A 84 1.81 -5.19 -12.76
CA LEU A 84 2.98 -4.40 -12.41
C LEU A 84 3.11 -4.21 -10.90
N ILE A 85 2.01 -3.92 -10.21
CA ILE A 85 1.97 -3.81 -8.75
C ILE A 85 2.36 -5.17 -8.12
N ASN A 86 1.76 -6.27 -8.58
CA ASN A 86 2.06 -7.61 -8.06
C ASN A 86 3.51 -8.06 -8.28
N SER A 87 4.26 -7.40 -9.18
CA SER A 87 5.70 -7.64 -9.34
C SER A 87 6.58 -6.90 -8.32
N GLY A 88 5.98 -6.16 -7.39
CA GLY A 88 6.69 -5.44 -6.32
C GLY A 88 7.22 -4.05 -6.69
N MET A 89 6.92 -3.56 -7.90
CA MET A 89 7.45 -2.29 -8.41
C MET A 89 6.64 -1.09 -7.93
N LYS A 90 7.32 0.06 -7.76
CA LYS A 90 6.67 1.37 -7.70
C LYS A 90 6.38 1.85 -9.13
N ILE A 91 5.18 2.33 -9.38
CA ILE A 91 4.72 2.77 -10.71
C ILE A 91 4.39 4.26 -10.64
N ALA A 92 5.13 5.08 -11.39
CA ALA A 92 4.83 6.49 -11.55
C ALA A 92 4.02 6.70 -12.83
N ILE A 93 2.87 7.37 -12.73
CA ILE A 93 2.00 7.65 -13.88
C ILE A 93 2.12 9.13 -14.23
N ALA A 94 2.67 9.43 -15.40
CA ALA A 94 2.81 10.79 -15.91
C ALA A 94 1.73 11.09 -16.96
N GLU A 95 0.85 12.03 -16.62
CA GLU A 95 -0.29 12.47 -17.44
C GLU A 95 0.03 13.76 -18.19
N GLN A 96 -0.76 14.04 -19.22
CA GLN A 96 -0.78 15.34 -19.89
C GLN A 96 -1.51 16.36 -19.03
N THR A 97 -0.84 17.46 -18.68
CA THR A 97 -1.40 18.52 -17.82
C THR A 97 -1.89 19.74 -18.60
N SER A 98 -1.49 19.88 -19.87
CA SER A 98 -1.96 20.95 -20.76
C SER A 98 -2.81 20.38 -21.91
N ASP A 99 -3.76 21.17 -22.44
CA ASP A 99 -4.52 20.76 -23.62
C ASP A 99 -3.57 20.70 -24.84
N PRO A 100 -3.49 19.56 -25.55
CA PRO A 100 -2.70 19.42 -26.77
C PRO A 100 -3.06 20.42 -27.86
N LYS A 101 -4.31 20.91 -27.90
CA LYS A 101 -4.80 21.87 -28.89
C LYS A 101 -4.38 23.31 -28.59
N GLU A 102 -4.15 23.64 -27.32
CA GLU A 102 -3.77 24.98 -26.88
C GLU A 102 -2.25 25.13 -26.73
N SER A 103 -1.52 24.02 -26.67
CA SER A 103 -0.08 23.99 -26.45
C SER A 103 0.69 24.33 -27.75
N LYS A 104 1.29 25.53 -27.83
CA LYS A 104 2.27 25.89 -28.87
C LYS A 104 3.63 25.25 -28.57
N GLY A 105 3.75 23.93 -28.70
CA GLY A 105 4.99 23.20 -28.43
C GLY A 105 4.74 21.79 -27.91
N ILE A 106 5.61 21.33 -27.01
CA ILE A 106 5.39 20.06 -26.30
C ILE A 106 4.27 20.21 -25.28
N VAL A 107 3.40 19.20 -25.24
CA VAL A 107 2.39 19.05 -24.19
C VAL A 107 3.08 18.85 -22.84
N ASP A 108 2.72 19.65 -21.86
CA ASP A 108 3.26 19.54 -20.52
C ASP A 108 2.77 18.26 -19.85
N ARG A 109 3.66 17.65 -19.08
CA ARG A 109 3.38 16.41 -18.36
C ARG A 109 3.94 16.46 -16.97
N ALA A 110 3.19 15.87 -16.05
CA ALA A 110 3.61 15.70 -14.67
C ALA A 110 3.17 14.34 -14.16
N VAL A 111 3.93 13.79 -13.21
CA VAL A 111 3.48 12.63 -12.45
C VAL A 111 2.30 13.03 -11.59
N THR A 112 1.16 12.39 -11.80
CA THR A 112 -0.09 12.66 -11.07
C THR A 112 -0.24 11.79 -9.85
N ARG A 113 0.26 10.54 -9.92
CA ARG A 113 0.29 9.60 -8.79
C ARG A 113 1.46 8.63 -8.92
N VAL A 114 1.97 8.19 -7.77
CA VAL A 114 2.89 7.05 -7.66
C VAL A 114 2.18 5.96 -6.87
N ILE A 115 2.17 4.76 -7.43
CA ILE A 115 1.46 3.61 -6.86
C ILE A 115 2.48 2.56 -6.49
N THR A 116 2.36 2.04 -5.27
CA THR A 116 3.15 0.93 -4.76
C THR A 116 2.20 -0.16 -4.25
N PRO A 117 2.66 -1.40 -4.03
CA PRO A 117 1.80 -2.47 -3.54
C PRO A 117 1.11 -2.17 -2.20
N GLY A 118 1.77 -1.43 -1.30
CA GLY A 118 1.15 -0.99 -0.05
C GLY A 118 0.26 0.25 -0.18
N THR A 119 0.28 0.97 -1.32
CA THR A 119 -0.38 2.28 -1.47
C THR A 119 -1.50 2.30 -2.52
N VAL A 120 -2.03 1.12 -2.87
CA VAL A 120 -3.16 0.98 -3.79
C VAL A 120 -4.45 1.44 -3.12
N THR A 121 -5.20 2.30 -3.79
CA THR A 121 -6.49 2.82 -3.31
C THR A 121 -7.65 2.55 -4.26
N ASP A 122 -7.37 2.18 -5.50
CA ASP A 122 -8.40 1.88 -6.49
C ASP A 122 -9.11 0.56 -6.12
N PRO A 123 -10.44 0.57 -5.89
CA PRO A 123 -11.18 -0.64 -5.53
C PRO A 123 -11.07 -1.77 -6.55
N ASP A 124 -10.92 -1.47 -7.84
CA ASP A 124 -10.81 -2.49 -8.90
C ASP A 124 -9.45 -3.23 -8.85
N LEU A 125 -8.45 -2.63 -8.19
CA LEU A 125 -7.12 -3.19 -7.99
C LEU A 125 -6.96 -3.90 -6.63
N LEU A 126 -8.01 -3.93 -5.81
CA LEU A 126 -7.95 -4.41 -4.44
C LEU A 126 -8.82 -5.66 -4.25
N ASP A 127 -8.35 -6.59 -3.43
CA ASP A 127 -9.22 -7.64 -2.92
C ASP A 127 -10.29 -7.01 -2.02
N SER A 128 -11.57 -7.26 -2.32
CA SER A 128 -12.70 -6.76 -1.54
C SER A 128 -12.77 -7.36 -0.12
N ASN A 129 -12.25 -8.58 0.08
CA ASN A 129 -12.36 -9.34 1.33
C ASN A 129 -11.17 -9.16 2.29
N ASP A 130 -10.10 -8.50 1.84
CA ASP A 130 -8.87 -8.33 2.60
C ASP A 130 -8.45 -6.86 2.70
N ASN A 131 -7.65 -6.56 3.72
CA ASN A 131 -7.01 -5.27 3.87
C ASN A 131 -5.71 -5.21 3.04
N ASN A 132 -5.38 -4.03 2.52
CA ASN A 132 -4.16 -3.79 1.74
C ASN A 132 -3.14 -3.01 2.58
N PHE A 133 -2.59 -3.65 3.60
CA PHE A 133 -1.72 -2.97 4.55
C PHE A 133 -0.35 -2.61 3.95
N LEU A 134 0.01 -1.33 4.08
CA LEU A 134 1.39 -0.86 4.15
C LEU A 134 1.81 -0.92 5.61
N MET A 135 2.94 -1.57 5.89
CA MET A 135 3.53 -1.62 7.21
C MET A 135 4.81 -0.78 7.24
N SER A 136 4.98 0.05 8.28
CA SER A 136 6.29 0.57 8.65
C SER A 136 6.74 -0.01 9.97
N ILE A 137 8.05 -0.19 10.08
CA ILE A 137 8.65 -0.70 11.30
C ILE A 137 9.84 0.16 11.73
N TYR A 138 10.04 0.24 13.05
CA TYR A 138 11.26 0.78 13.62
C TYR A 138 11.66 0.00 14.86
N LYS A 139 12.88 -0.54 14.86
CA LYS A 139 13.45 -1.27 15.99
C LYS A 139 14.38 -0.39 16.81
N ASP A 140 14.17 -0.41 18.12
CA ASP A 140 15.06 0.17 19.13
C ASP A 140 15.37 -0.92 20.17
N LYS A 141 16.56 -1.52 20.06
CA LYS A 141 16.98 -2.69 20.84
C LYS A 141 16.02 -3.87 20.66
N GLU A 142 15.40 -4.36 21.73
CA GLU A 142 14.43 -5.47 21.72
C GLU A 142 13.01 -5.05 21.34
N ARG A 143 12.76 -3.74 21.27
CA ARG A 143 11.44 -3.17 20.99
C ARG A 143 11.29 -2.91 19.50
N ILE A 144 10.17 -3.37 18.92
CA ILE A 144 9.80 -3.10 17.53
C ILE A 144 8.46 -2.38 17.53
N ASP A 145 8.45 -1.14 17.02
CA ASP A 145 7.22 -0.37 16.84
C ASP A 145 6.70 -0.54 15.42
N ILE A 146 5.47 -1.03 15.32
CA ILE A 146 4.78 -1.30 14.06
C ILE A 146 3.70 -0.24 13.86
N CYS A 147 3.63 0.28 12.64
CA CYS A 147 2.49 1.04 12.14
C CYS A 147 1.97 0.33 10.89
N ALA A 148 0.68 -0.01 10.86
CA ALA A 148 0.06 -0.71 9.74
C ALA A 148 -1.16 0.08 9.25
N LEU A 149 -1.11 0.50 8.00
CA LEU A 149 -2.10 1.36 7.38
C LEU A 149 -2.67 0.70 6.13
N ASP A 150 -3.99 0.55 6.10
CA ASP A 150 -4.72 0.35 4.86
C ASP A 150 -5.24 1.71 4.40
N ILE A 151 -4.59 2.26 3.37
CA ILE A 151 -4.92 3.59 2.83
C ILE A 151 -6.32 3.62 2.26
N SER A 152 -6.78 2.51 1.68
CA SER A 152 -8.10 2.42 1.04
C SER A 152 -9.24 2.49 2.05
N THR A 153 -9.01 2.16 3.33
CA THR A 153 -10.07 2.17 4.36
C THR A 153 -9.80 3.15 5.49
N GLY A 154 -8.61 3.76 5.52
CA GLY A 154 -8.12 4.56 6.65
C GLY A 154 -7.83 3.76 7.91
N LYS A 155 -7.91 2.42 7.86
CA LYS A 155 -7.61 1.57 9.01
C LYS A 155 -6.14 1.70 9.35
N PHE A 156 -5.87 2.35 10.47
CA PHE A 156 -4.53 2.61 10.94
C PHE A 156 -4.31 2.04 12.34
N GLU A 157 -3.45 1.02 12.42
CA GLU A 157 -3.05 0.37 13.66
C GLU A 157 -1.61 0.73 14.03
N THR A 158 -1.37 0.96 15.31
CA THR A 158 -0.02 1.12 15.87
C THR A 158 0.10 0.31 17.13
N TYR A 159 1.21 -0.40 17.28
CA TYR A 159 1.45 -1.21 18.48
C TYR A 159 2.94 -1.59 18.57
N ILE A 160 3.29 -2.15 19.72
CA ILE A 160 4.66 -2.57 20.04
C ILE A 160 4.71 -4.09 20.05
N THR A 161 5.79 -4.65 19.50
CA THR A 161 6.14 -6.06 19.60
C THR A 161 7.63 -6.23 19.91
N ASN A 162 8.10 -7.48 19.96
CA ASN A 162 9.49 -7.86 20.13
C ASN A 162 9.94 -8.79 18.98
N GLN A 163 11.23 -9.13 18.94
CA GLN A 163 11.81 -9.98 17.90
C GLN A 163 11.08 -11.34 17.78
N GLU A 164 10.76 -11.96 18.92
CA GLU A 164 10.11 -13.29 18.96
C GLU A 164 8.70 -13.29 18.35
N ASN A 165 7.93 -12.21 18.54
CA ASN A 165 6.56 -12.10 18.02
C ASN A 165 6.49 -11.36 16.70
N PHE A 166 7.61 -10.85 16.17
CA PHE A 166 7.62 -10.01 14.98
C PHE A 166 7.04 -10.72 13.76
N LEU A 167 7.45 -11.97 13.52
CA LEU A 167 6.92 -12.78 12.43
C LEU A 167 5.42 -13.02 12.56
N ASN A 168 4.95 -13.32 13.77
CA ASN A 168 3.52 -13.53 14.03
C ASN A 168 2.70 -12.29 13.64
N GLU A 169 3.24 -11.09 13.89
CA GLU A 169 2.58 -9.83 13.55
C GLU A 169 2.60 -9.52 12.04
N ILE A 170 3.69 -9.86 11.34
CA ILE A 170 3.74 -9.77 9.88
C ILE A 170 2.71 -10.71 9.24
N GLU A 171 2.68 -11.98 9.65
CA GLU A 171 1.79 -13.00 9.08
C GLU A 171 0.32 -12.69 9.37
N ARG A 172 0.03 -12.21 10.59
CA ARG A 172 -1.30 -11.75 10.97
C ARG A 172 -1.79 -10.62 10.07
N LEU A 173 -0.96 -9.58 9.87
CA LEU A 173 -1.34 -8.43 9.06
C LEU A 173 -1.26 -8.71 7.56
N ASN A 174 -0.41 -9.65 7.14
CA ASN A 174 -0.11 -9.96 5.75
C ASN A 174 0.11 -8.70 4.90
N PRO A 175 1.08 -7.83 5.26
CA PRO A 175 1.27 -6.56 4.58
C PRO A 175 1.69 -6.76 3.12
N ARG A 176 1.17 -5.90 2.22
CA ARG A 176 1.54 -5.91 0.80
C ARG A 176 2.88 -5.24 0.55
N GLU A 177 3.32 -4.39 1.48
CA GLU A 177 4.61 -3.75 1.46
C GLU A 177 5.04 -3.41 2.88
N ILE A 178 6.31 -3.67 3.20
CA ILE A 178 6.93 -3.31 4.46
C ILE A 178 8.03 -2.29 4.19
N ILE A 179 7.96 -1.13 4.84
CA ILE A 179 9.03 -0.13 4.83
C ILE A 179 9.77 -0.12 6.17
N PHE A 180 11.09 0.03 6.11
CA PHE A 180 11.93 -0.02 7.31
C PHE A 180 13.09 0.97 7.25
N SER A 181 13.55 1.43 8.41
CA SER A 181 14.77 2.25 8.48
C SER A 181 15.99 1.40 8.12
N LYS A 182 16.95 1.98 7.38
CA LYS A 182 18.24 1.32 7.06
C LYS A 182 18.92 0.67 8.27
N ASP A 183 18.83 1.33 9.42
CA ASP A 183 19.42 0.87 10.69
C ASP A 183 18.76 -0.40 11.26
N ASN A 184 17.66 -0.86 10.66
CA ASN A 184 16.91 -2.06 11.04
C ASN A 184 16.93 -3.13 9.93
N SER A 185 17.94 -3.11 9.06
CA SER A 185 18.12 -4.12 8.00
C SER A 185 18.28 -5.54 8.55
N ASP A 186 18.88 -5.68 9.74
CA ASP A 186 19.07 -6.94 10.47
C ASP A 186 17.76 -7.68 10.78
N LEU A 187 16.63 -6.98 10.83
CA LEU A 187 15.32 -7.59 11.08
C LEU A 187 14.89 -8.57 10.00
N PHE A 188 15.38 -8.41 8.78
CA PHE A 188 14.84 -9.11 7.61
C PHE A 188 15.76 -10.18 7.06
N ASP A 189 16.95 -10.37 7.62
CA ASP A 189 17.91 -11.37 7.15
C ASP A 189 17.30 -12.79 7.06
N GLU A 190 16.31 -13.10 7.91
CA GLU A 190 15.58 -14.38 7.93
C GLU A 190 14.25 -14.38 7.14
N TYR A 191 13.76 -13.22 6.68
CA TYR A 191 12.38 -13.04 6.16
C TYR A 191 12.32 -12.45 4.73
N PHE A 192 13.46 -12.31 4.06
CA PHE A 192 13.60 -11.55 2.81
C PHE A 192 12.75 -12.06 1.63
N ASP A 193 12.44 -13.36 1.57
CA ASP A 193 11.83 -13.98 0.38
C ASP A 193 10.29 -14.04 0.42
N SER A 194 9.66 -13.81 1.58
CA SER A 194 8.21 -13.99 1.75
C SER A 194 7.39 -12.71 1.58
N PHE A 195 7.99 -11.54 1.82
CA PHE A 195 7.29 -10.26 1.81
C PHE A 195 8.03 -9.22 0.97
N LEU A 196 7.28 -8.29 0.39
CA LEU A 196 7.87 -7.14 -0.28
C LEU A 196 8.41 -6.15 0.77
N ILE A 197 9.72 -6.14 0.92
CA ILE A 197 10.43 -5.31 1.90
C ILE A 197 11.20 -4.20 1.19
N ARG A 198 11.14 -2.98 1.75
CA ARG A 198 11.76 -1.78 1.16
C ARG A 198 12.46 -0.92 2.20
N GLU A 199 13.74 -0.63 1.95
CA GLU A 199 14.47 0.37 2.73
C GLU A 199 13.82 1.74 2.52
N TYR A 200 13.46 2.41 3.61
CA TYR A 200 12.88 3.74 3.59
C TYR A 200 13.95 4.80 3.30
N ASP A 201 13.78 5.51 2.21
CA ASP A 201 14.71 6.54 1.72
C ASP A 201 14.19 7.98 1.88
N GLY A 202 12.99 8.17 2.45
CA GLY A 202 12.36 9.47 2.66
C GLY A 202 13.01 10.36 3.73
N ILE A 203 12.36 11.47 4.08
CA ILE A 203 12.99 12.55 4.86
C ILE A 203 13.15 12.24 6.35
N VAL A 204 12.39 11.29 6.91
CA VAL A 204 12.37 10.99 8.35
C VAL A 204 13.62 10.21 8.74
N LYS A 205 14.69 10.93 9.08
CA LYS A 205 15.99 10.34 9.52
C LYS A 205 16.20 10.38 11.02
N ASN A 206 15.33 11.05 11.78
CA ASN A 206 15.40 11.14 13.23
C ASN A 206 14.03 11.51 13.82
N ALA A 207 13.88 11.32 15.13
CA ALA A 207 12.61 11.51 15.82
C ALA A 207 12.09 12.95 15.75
N SER A 208 12.96 13.95 15.59
CA SER A 208 12.55 15.35 15.45
C SER A 208 11.84 15.59 14.12
N LEU A 209 12.35 15.01 13.03
CA LEU A 209 11.69 15.07 11.71
C LEU A 209 10.40 14.25 11.70
N GLY A 210 10.41 13.06 12.29
CA GLY A 210 9.20 12.24 12.45
C GLY A 210 8.11 13.01 13.21
N LYS A 211 8.47 13.65 14.33
CA LYS A 211 7.58 14.54 15.10
C LYS A 211 7.01 15.66 14.23
N SER A 212 7.85 16.36 13.45
CA SER A 212 7.38 17.45 12.58
C SER A 212 6.37 16.99 11.54
N ILE A 213 6.60 15.83 10.92
CA ILE A 213 5.67 15.23 9.95
C ILE A 213 4.33 14.89 10.62
N ILE A 214 4.37 14.22 11.77
CA ILE A 214 3.17 13.83 12.53
C ILE A 214 2.37 15.06 12.96
N GLN A 215 3.03 16.08 13.51
CA GLN A 215 2.38 17.33 13.96
C GLN A 215 1.70 18.06 12.80
N THR A 216 2.36 18.13 11.64
CA THR A 216 1.80 18.76 10.45
C THR A 216 0.62 17.96 9.90
N HIS A 217 0.71 16.63 9.93
CA HIS A 217 -0.32 15.74 9.40
C HIS A 217 -1.60 15.76 10.25
N PHE A 218 -1.49 15.63 11.57
CA PHE A 218 -2.64 15.62 12.49
C PHE A 218 -3.04 17.00 12.99
N GLU A 219 -2.36 18.06 12.54
CA GLU A 219 -2.61 19.44 12.95
C GLU A 219 -2.54 19.63 14.48
N VAL A 220 -1.56 18.98 15.13
CA VAL A 220 -1.35 19.03 16.59
C VAL A 220 -0.07 19.76 16.96
N GLU A 221 -0.13 20.61 17.99
CA GLU A 221 1.05 21.31 18.52
C GLU A 221 1.92 20.40 19.39
N ASP A 222 1.32 19.46 20.10
CA ASP A 222 2.01 18.54 21.01
C ASP A 222 1.56 17.08 20.78
N LEU A 223 2.53 16.17 20.78
CA LEU A 223 2.30 14.73 20.56
C LEU A 223 1.54 14.05 21.72
N SER A 224 1.50 14.67 22.91
CA SER A 224 0.66 14.24 24.03
C SER A 224 -0.83 14.26 23.69
N GLN A 225 -1.27 15.11 22.75
CA GLN A 225 -2.66 15.18 22.30
C GLN A 225 -3.13 13.91 21.58
N ILE A 226 -2.19 13.09 21.11
CA ILE A 226 -2.43 11.83 20.40
C ILE A 226 -1.67 10.65 21.04
N ASP A 227 -1.36 10.77 22.34
CA ASP A 227 -0.70 9.74 23.14
C ASP A 227 0.67 9.27 22.59
N LEU A 228 1.41 10.14 21.91
CA LEU A 228 2.72 9.83 21.32
C LEU A 228 3.90 10.43 22.11
N GLU A 229 3.64 11.05 23.27
CA GLU A 229 4.68 11.64 24.11
C GLU A 229 5.74 10.59 24.50
N ASN A 230 7.02 10.93 24.36
CA ASN A 230 8.17 10.09 24.72
C ASN A 230 8.27 8.72 23.98
N LYS A 231 7.46 8.47 22.94
CA LYS A 231 7.51 7.23 22.15
C LYS A 231 8.40 7.37 20.91
N LYS A 232 9.71 7.57 21.10
CA LYS A 232 10.65 7.91 20.01
C LYS A 232 10.66 6.93 18.84
N SER A 233 10.69 5.62 19.10
CA SER A 233 10.67 4.57 18.08
C SER A 233 9.33 4.54 17.31
N LEU A 234 8.20 4.72 18.00
CA LEU A 234 6.90 4.85 17.37
C LEU A 234 6.83 6.12 16.48
N ILE A 235 7.37 7.24 16.96
CA ILE A 235 7.46 8.50 16.19
C ILE A 235 8.26 8.29 14.90
N MET A 236 9.33 7.47 14.95
CA MET A 236 10.08 7.10 13.75
C MET A 236 9.21 6.30 12.79
N SER A 237 8.64 5.17 13.22
CA SER A 237 7.79 4.32 12.38
C SER A 237 6.64 5.11 11.75
N LEU A 238 5.88 5.82 12.59
CA LEU A 238 4.74 6.62 12.16
C LEU A 238 5.13 7.78 11.24
N GLY A 239 6.24 8.46 11.51
CA GLY A 239 6.75 9.50 10.62
C GLY A 239 7.11 8.96 9.24
N MET A 240 7.76 7.79 9.18
CA MET A 240 8.15 7.15 7.91
C MET A 240 6.93 6.79 7.06
N ILE A 241 5.90 6.14 7.65
CA ILE A 241 4.72 5.75 6.89
C ILE A 241 3.91 6.96 6.41
N LEU A 242 3.79 8.02 7.21
CA LEU A 242 3.10 9.24 6.81
C LEU A 242 3.84 9.98 5.69
N ASP A 243 5.17 10.08 5.77
CA ASP A 243 5.98 10.68 4.70
C ASP A 243 5.93 9.82 3.41
N PHE A 244 6.00 8.50 3.55
CA PHE A 244 5.90 7.58 2.42
C PHE A 244 4.54 7.69 1.73
N VAL A 245 3.45 7.69 2.48
CA VAL A 245 2.11 7.87 1.90
C VAL A 245 1.92 9.28 1.35
N GLY A 246 2.39 10.31 2.05
CA GLY A 246 2.32 11.70 1.60
C GLY A 246 3.12 11.98 0.33
N SER A 247 4.22 11.28 0.08
CA SER A 247 5.00 11.42 -1.15
C SER A 247 4.39 10.66 -2.35
N ASN A 248 3.72 9.53 -2.12
CA ASN A 248 3.14 8.70 -3.18
C ASN A 248 1.66 9.03 -3.49
N GLN A 249 0.85 9.31 -2.46
CA GLN A 249 -0.61 9.44 -2.50
C GLN A 249 -1.10 10.67 -1.69
N LYS A 250 -0.67 11.87 -2.08
CA LYS A 250 -0.96 13.14 -1.36
C LYS A 250 -2.42 13.35 -0.96
N THR A 251 -3.36 13.03 -1.85
CA THR A 251 -4.79 13.25 -1.62
C THR A 251 -5.30 12.31 -0.53
N PHE A 252 -5.00 11.02 -0.64
CA PHE A 252 -5.43 9.99 0.31
C PHE A 252 -4.77 10.13 1.68
N ALA A 253 -3.52 10.61 1.72
CA ALA A 253 -2.81 10.90 2.96
C ALA A 253 -3.66 11.79 3.89
N LYS A 254 -4.33 12.81 3.35
CA LYS A 254 -5.14 13.75 4.13
C LYS A 254 -6.36 13.11 4.81
N ASN A 255 -6.81 11.96 4.33
CA ASN A 255 -7.96 11.26 4.91
C ASN A 255 -7.57 10.45 6.16
N ILE A 256 -6.27 10.26 6.42
CA ILE A 256 -5.76 9.59 7.61
C ILE A 256 -5.91 10.53 8.82
N GLN A 257 -7.07 10.48 9.48
CA GLN A 257 -7.42 11.40 10.57
C GLN A 257 -7.17 10.82 11.97
N LYS A 258 -7.07 9.49 12.10
CA LYS A 258 -6.98 8.82 13.39
C LYS A 258 -5.96 7.69 13.36
N ILE A 259 -5.29 7.52 14.49
CA ILE A 259 -4.41 6.38 14.74
C ILE A 259 -5.04 5.56 15.86
N ASN A 260 -5.10 4.25 15.70
CA ASN A 260 -5.52 3.36 16.76
C ASN A 260 -4.28 2.73 17.39
N ASN A 261 -4.01 3.07 18.64
CA ASN A 261 -2.98 2.41 19.44
C ASN A 261 -3.55 1.12 20.03
N ILE A 262 -3.13 -0.01 19.50
CA ILE A 262 -3.64 -1.34 19.84
C ILE A 262 -2.80 -1.93 20.97
N ASN A 263 -3.48 -2.41 22.01
CA ASN A 263 -2.87 -3.26 23.00
C ASN A 263 -3.08 -4.74 22.63
N ARG A 264 -2.03 -5.39 22.11
CA ARG A 264 -2.08 -6.80 21.69
C ARG A 264 -2.34 -7.77 22.85
N SER A 265 -2.13 -7.36 24.10
CA SER A 265 -2.44 -8.22 25.27
C SER A 265 -3.94 -8.49 25.44
N ASP A 266 -4.80 -7.70 24.79
CA ASP A 266 -6.26 -7.85 24.85
C ASP A 266 -6.79 -8.94 23.91
N ASP A 267 -5.94 -9.48 23.04
CA ASP A 267 -6.28 -10.48 22.03
C ASP A 267 -5.50 -11.78 22.27
N LEU A 268 -6.07 -12.91 21.82
CA LEU A 268 -5.36 -14.18 21.78
C LEU A 268 -4.24 -14.07 20.74
N ILE A 269 -3.00 -14.26 21.19
CA ILE A 269 -1.86 -14.33 20.28
C ILE A 269 -1.87 -15.73 19.67
N LEU A 270 -2.14 -15.78 18.37
CA LEU A 270 -1.96 -16.96 17.54
C LEU A 270 -0.62 -16.80 16.83
N ASP A 271 0.29 -17.73 17.04
CA ASP A 271 1.54 -17.74 16.30
C ASP A 271 1.30 -18.07 14.81
N TYR A 272 2.30 -17.75 13.99
CA TYR A 272 2.24 -17.99 12.54
C TYR A 272 1.96 -19.46 12.21
N VAL A 273 2.59 -20.39 12.92
CA VAL A 273 2.40 -21.84 12.70
C VAL A 273 0.96 -22.22 12.94
N THR A 274 0.36 -21.73 14.02
CA THR A 274 -1.03 -21.95 14.39
C THR A 274 -1.98 -21.35 13.35
N LEU A 275 -1.75 -20.12 12.89
CA LEU A 275 -2.57 -19.50 11.85
C LEU A 275 -2.55 -20.30 10.53
N ARG A 276 -1.38 -20.83 10.17
CA ARG A 276 -1.17 -21.63 8.97
C ARG A 276 -1.77 -23.03 9.10
N ASP A 277 -1.53 -23.73 10.20
CA ASP A 277 -1.98 -25.10 10.43
C ASP A 277 -3.49 -25.19 10.64
N LEU A 278 -4.10 -24.15 11.20
CA LEU A 278 -5.56 -24.02 11.28
C LEU A 278 -6.21 -23.52 9.99
N GLU A 279 -5.41 -23.21 8.96
CA GLU A 279 -5.83 -22.69 7.66
C GLU A 279 -6.88 -21.56 7.79
N ILE A 280 -6.63 -20.59 8.70
CA ILE A 280 -7.65 -19.59 9.08
C ILE A 280 -8.05 -18.73 7.87
N THR A 281 -7.06 -18.18 7.17
CA THR A 281 -7.27 -17.31 6.00
C THR A 281 -6.55 -17.80 4.75
N LYS A 282 -5.60 -18.73 4.89
CA LYS A 282 -4.82 -19.32 3.81
C LYS A 282 -4.67 -20.81 4.07
N SER A 283 -4.83 -21.62 3.02
CA SER A 283 -4.50 -23.04 3.07
C SER A 283 -2.99 -23.26 3.19
N ILE A 284 -2.56 -24.46 3.55
CA ILE A 284 -1.15 -24.88 3.59
C ILE A 284 -0.47 -24.69 2.22
N SER A 285 -1.26 -24.79 1.14
CA SER A 285 -0.84 -24.57 -0.25
C SER A 285 -0.74 -23.08 -0.67
N GLY A 286 -1.20 -22.15 0.17
CA GLY A 286 -1.18 -20.70 -0.09
C GLY A 286 -2.44 -20.16 -0.77
N ASN A 287 -3.40 -21.01 -1.11
CA ASN A 287 -4.67 -20.61 -1.72
C ASN A 287 -5.67 -20.12 -0.66
N ASP A 288 -6.61 -19.26 -1.06
CA ASP A 288 -7.69 -18.76 -0.21
C ASP A 288 -8.86 -19.75 -0.06
N ASP A 289 -8.90 -20.79 -0.91
CA ASP A 289 -9.92 -21.83 -0.90
C ASP A 289 -9.74 -22.83 0.26
N ASN A 290 -10.86 -23.39 0.73
CA ASN A 290 -10.92 -24.42 1.78
C ASN A 290 -10.36 -23.96 3.15
N THR A 291 -10.41 -22.67 3.43
CA THR A 291 -10.01 -22.05 4.70
C THR A 291 -11.19 -21.85 5.64
N LEU A 292 -10.94 -21.67 6.94
CA LEU A 292 -12.00 -21.33 7.90
C LEU A 292 -12.75 -20.05 7.48
N PHE A 293 -12.01 -19.03 7.01
CA PHE A 293 -12.58 -17.81 6.49
C PHE A 293 -13.48 -18.07 5.28
N SER A 294 -13.01 -18.82 4.28
CA SER A 294 -13.83 -19.13 3.09
C SER A 294 -15.13 -19.88 3.44
N PHE A 295 -15.08 -20.75 4.47
CA PHE A 295 -16.24 -21.48 4.95
C PHE A 295 -17.22 -20.58 5.72
N MET A 296 -16.72 -19.66 6.56
CA MET A 296 -17.53 -18.79 7.41
C MET A 296 -18.03 -17.52 6.71
N ASN A 297 -17.37 -17.08 5.65
CA ASN A 297 -17.66 -15.79 5.02
C ASN A 297 -18.94 -15.83 4.17
N LEU A 298 -20.08 -15.62 4.83
CA LEU A 298 -21.40 -15.40 4.23
C LEU A 298 -21.84 -13.94 4.39
N THR A 299 -20.88 -13.02 4.51
CA THR A 299 -21.16 -11.60 4.74
C THR A 299 -21.76 -10.95 3.49
N SER A 300 -22.59 -9.93 3.69
CA SER A 300 -23.28 -9.22 2.59
C SER A 300 -22.52 -8.01 2.04
N THR A 301 -21.43 -7.61 2.69
CA THR A 301 -20.64 -6.43 2.32
C THR A 301 -19.14 -6.71 2.40
N PRO A 302 -18.31 -6.10 1.55
CA PRO A 302 -16.85 -6.21 1.61
C PRO A 302 -16.26 -5.82 2.98
N MET A 303 -16.71 -4.71 3.57
CA MET A 303 -16.30 -4.29 4.91
C MET A 303 -16.68 -5.31 6.00
N GLY A 304 -17.81 -5.99 5.85
CA GLY A 304 -18.21 -7.09 6.73
C GLY A 304 -17.28 -8.29 6.62
N ALA A 305 -16.87 -8.64 5.39
CA ALA A 305 -15.90 -9.72 5.14
C ALA A 305 -14.55 -9.41 5.79
N ARG A 306 -14.02 -8.19 5.61
CA ARG A 306 -12.77 -7.75 6.26
C ARG A 306 -12.87 -7.77 7.78
N LEU A 307 -14.00 -7.34 8.35
CA LEU A 307 -14.24 -7.38 9.80
C LEU A 307 -14.25 -8.83 10.32
N LEU A 308 -14.94 -9.74 9.63
CA LEU A 308 -14.95 -11.17 9.98
C LEU A 308 -13.54 -11.77 9.89
N ARG A 309 -12.82 -11.52 8.80
CA ARG A 309 -11.44 -11.96 8.61
C ARG A 309 -10.58 -11.52 9.79
N ASN A 310 -10.67 -10.24 10.16
CA ASN A 310 -9.96 -9.68 11.31
C ASN A 310 -10.33 -10.39 12.63
N TRP A 311 -11.62 -10.66 12.89
CA TRP A 311 -12.03 -11.36 14.12
C TRP A 311 -11.50 -12.78 14.22
N LEU A 312 -11.33 -13.48 13.09
CA LEU A 312 -10.79 -14.84 13.09
C LEU A 312 -9.28 -14.85 13.39
N ILE A 313 -8.53 -13.88 12.89
CA ILE A 313 -7.07 -13.78 13.12
C ILE A 313 -6.69 -13.04 14.40
N THR A 314 -7.59 -12.24 14.96
CA THR A 314 -7.44 -11.59 16.29
C THR A 314 -8.64 -11.87 17.19
N PRO A 315 -8.74 -13.09 17.75
CA PRO A 315 -9.79 -13.40 18.72
C PRO A 315 -9.60 -12.54 19.97
N THR A 316 -10.64 -11.80 20.38
CA THR A 316 -10.55 -10.95 21.58
C THR A 316 -10.64 -11.78 22.86
N GLN A 317 -9.89 -11.41 23.90
CA GLN A 317 -9.98 -12.00 25.24
C GLN A 317 -10.93 -11.21 26.16
N LYS A 318 -11.47 -10.08 25.69
CA LYS A 318 -12.35 -9.23 26.49
C LYS A 318 -13.74 -9.85 26.61
N ILE A 319 -14.00 -10.50 27.75
CA ILE A 319 -15.29 -11.14 28.06
C ILE A 319 -16.49 -10.22 27.75
N LYS A 320 -16.41 -8.93 28.12
CA LYS A 320 -17.47 -7.96 27.82
C LYS A 320 -17.78 -7.85 26.33
N VAL A 321 -16.76 -7.84 25.48
CA VAL A 321 -16.91 -7.77 24.00
C VAL A 321 -17.52 -9.08 23.48
N ILE A 322 -17.11 -10.22 24.02
CA ILE A 322 -17.65 -11.54 23.68
C ILE A 322 -19.14 -11.60 24.04
N ASP A 323 -19.51 -11.22 25.27
CA ASP A 323 -20.89 -11.21 25.75
C ASP A 323 -21.78 -10.29 24.91
N GLU A 324 -21.29 -9.11 24.53
CA GLU A 324 -22.01 -8.19 23.65
C GLU A 324 -22.24 -8.78 22.26
N ARG A 325 -21.27 -9.49 21.69
CA ARG A 325 -21.42 -10.20 20.42
C ARG A 325 -22.46 -11.32 20.55
N HIS A 326 -22.40 -12.12 21.62
CA HIS A 326 -23.36 -13.21 21.86
C HIS A 326 -24.79 -12.69 22.03
N LYS A 327 -25.00 -11.59 22.77
CA LYS A 327 -26.33 -10.96 22.90
C LYS A 327 -26.90 -10.51 21.56
N LYS A 328 -26.07 -9.94 20.68
CA LYS A 328 -26.48 -9.55 19.32
C LYS A 328 -26.90 -10.77 18.50
N LEU A 329 -26.17 -11.88 18.61
CA LEU A 329 -26.51 -13.13 17.93
C LEU A 329 -27.81 -13.75 18.47
N GLU A 330 -27.98 -13.78 19.79
CA GLU A 330 -29.21 -14.27 20.44
C GLU A 330 -30.43 -13.51 19.95
N TRP A 331 -30.36 -12.17 19.92
CA TRP A 331 -31.43 -11.34 19.37
C TRP A 331 -31.74 -11.67 17.90
N ILE A 332 -30.73 -11.90 17.06
CA ILE A 332 -30.92 -12.30 15.66
C ILE A 332 -31.61 -13.67 15.56
N PHE A 333 -31.23 -14.64 16.39
CA PHE A 333 -31.83 -15.98 16.39
C PHE A 333 -33.30 -15.98 16.81
N GLU A 334 -33.68 -15.10 17.75
CA GLU A 334 -35.06 -14.90 18.18
C GLU A 334 -35.89 -14.14 17.14
N ASN A 335 -35.25 -13.35 16.27
CA ASN A 335 -35.89 -12.46 15.29
C ASN A 335 -35.49 -12.78 13.84
N LYS A 336 -35.60 -14.04 13.42
CA LYS A 336 -35.07 -14.51 12.11
C LYS A 336 -35.58 -13.76 10.89
N THR A 337 -36.81 -13.27 10.88
CA THR A 337 -37.34 -12.45 9.77
C THR A 337 -36.53 -11.16 9.59
N ASN A 338 -36.10 -10.55 10.71
CA ASN A 338 -35.27 -9.35 10.69
C ASN A 338 -33.89 -9.63 10.06
N LEU A 339 -33.35 -10.85 10.19
CA LEU A 339 -32.08 -11.21 9.56
C LEU A 339 -32.19 -11.18 8.03
N TYR A 340 -33.26 -11.73 7.47
CA TYR A 340 -33.48 -11.73 6.02
C TYR A 340 -33.59 -10.30 5.48
N GLU A 341 -34.42 -9.47 6.10
CA GLU A 341 -34.60 -8.07 5.72
C GLU A 341 -33.29 -7.28 5.83
N LEU A 342 -32.56 -7.45 6.94
CA LEU A 342 -31.27 -6.81 7.15
C LEU A 342 -30.25 -7.22 6.07
N THR A 343 -30.20 -8.51 5.73
CA THR A 343 -29.30 -9.03 4.70
C THR A 343 -29.60 -8.39 3.33
N GLU A 344 -30.88 -8.32 2.94
CA GLU A 344 -31.28 -7.70 1.67
C GLU A 344 -31.04 -6.19 1.62
N ILE A 345 -31.07 -5.50 2.76
CA ILE A 345 -30.67 -4.10 2.87
C ILE A 345 -29.14 -3.98 2.74
N LEU A 346 -28.38 -4.77 3.48
CA LEU A 346 -26.92 -4.71 3.50
C LEU A 346 -26.30 -5.04 2.14
N LYS A 347 -26.85 -6.00 1.38
CA LYS A 347 -26.38 -6.31 0.01
C LYS A 347 -26.42 -5.14 -0.96
N LYS A 348 -27.25 -4.13 -0.70
CA LYS A 348 -27.37 -2.92 -1.53
C LYS A 348 -26.34 -1.86 -1.16
N ILE A 349 -25.61 -2.05 -0.07
CA ILE A 349 -24.60 -1.13 0.41
C ILE A 349 -23.28 -1.49 -0.27
N SER A 350 -22.75 -0.56 -1.07
CA SER A 350 -21.40 -0.66 -1.62
C SER A 350 -20.33 -0.62 -0.52
N ASP A 351 -19.06 -0.80 -0.88
CA ASP A 351 -17.96 -0.74 0.09
C ASP A 351 -17.76 0.68 0.65
N LEU A 352 -18.53 1.03 1.69
CA LEU A 352 -18.54 2.38 2.27
C LEU A 352 -17.19 2.78 2.83
N GLU A 353 -16.47 1.86 3.48
CA GLU A 353 -15.14 2.15 4.03
C GLU A 353 -14.20 2.66 2.93
N ARG A 354 -14.21 2.02 1.74
CA ARG A 354 -13.39 2.45 0.61
C ARG A 354 -13.92 3.65 -0.17
N LEU A 355 -15.23 3.89 -0.17
CA LEU A 355 -15.82 5.04 -0.84
C LEU A 355 -15.64 6.36 -0.07
N THR A 356 -15.50 6.27 1.26
CA THR A 356 -15.31 7.45 2.12
C THR A 356 -13.85 7.91 2.23
N TYR A 357 -12.91 7.14 1.67
CA TYR A 357 -11.47 7.33 1.82
C TYR A 357 -10.72 7.61 0.52
#